data_AF-A0A7R9LYP2-F1
#
_entry.id   AF-A0A7R9LYP2-F1
#
_cell.length_a   1.000
_cell.length_b   1.000
_cell.length_c   1.000
_cell.angle_alpha   90.00
_cell.angle_beta   90.00
_cell.angle_gamma   90.00
#
_symmetry.space_group_name_H-M   'P 1'
#
loop_
_entity.id
_entity.type
_entity.pdbx_description
1 polymer ?
#
loop_
_entity_poly.entity_id
_entity_poly.type
_entity_poly.pdbx_seq_one_letter_code
_entity_poly.pdbx_strand_id
1 'polypeptide(L)'
;SWDSLSPVLKALESKVSLIVSDFVIHWFPDKSRLMHVVSKLLAKNGEFVANYVRTPDVMSLLTDEQKRQYNIKLQTKSESQQLDEIR
;
A
#
# COMPACT_ATOMS: atom_id res chain seq x y z
N SER A 1 -2.97 -3.40 16.13
CA SER A 1 -2.44 -4.79 16.20
C SER A 1 -3.48 -5.75 15.63
N TRP A 2 -3.17 -7.04 15.47
CA TRP A 2 -4.18 -8.06 15.15
C TRP A 2 -5.34 -8.04 16.17
N ASP A 3 -5.02 -7.78 17.43
CA ASP A 3 -6.01 -7.72 18.52
C ASP A 3 -7.02 -6.59 18.39
N SER A 4 -6.70 -5.53 17.64
CA SER A 4 -7.59 -4.40 17.41
C SER A 4 -8.50 -4.58 16.19
N LEU A 5 -8.45 -5.73 15.49
CA LEU A 5 -9.33 -5.99 14.35
C LEU A 5 -10.73 -6.46 14.77
N SER A 6 -11.69 -6.30 13.87
CA SER A 6 -13.07 -6.71 14.11
C SER A 6 -13.17 -8.21 14.42
N PRO A 7 -14.10 -8.63 15.30
CA PRO A 7 -14.34 -10.05 15.57
C PRO A 7 -14.66 -10.85 14.31
N VAL A 8 -15.32 -10.22 13.33
CA VAL A 8 -15.64 -10.83 12.03
C VAL A 8 -14.37 -11.22 11.28
N LEU A 9 -13.36 -10.35 11.22
CA LEU A 9 -12.09 -10.66 10.56
C LEU A 9 -11.31 -11.74 11.33
N LYS A 10 -11.31 -11.68 12.67
CA LYS A 10 -10.67 -12.73 13.48
C LYS A 10 -11.31 -14.10 13.29
N ALA A 11 -12.64 -14.16 13.10
CA ALA A 11 -13.35 -15.40 12.82
C ALA A 11 -12.93 -16.07 11.50
N LEU A 12 -12.29 -15.33 10.60
CA LEU A 12 -11.79 -15.77 9.30
C LEU A 12 -10.29 -16.16 9.32
N GLU A 13 -9.63 -16.15 10.47
CA GLU A 13 -8.22 -16.57 10.58
C GLU A 13 -8.02 -17.96 9.94
N SER A 14 -7.08 -18.05 9.01
CA SER A 14 -6.75 -19.25 8.23
C SER A 14 -7.89 -19.89 7.43
N LYS A 15 -8.96 -19.13 7.11
CA LYS A 15 -10.15 -19.65 6.39
C LYS A 15 -10.34 -19.05 5.00
N VAL A 16 -9.59 -18.02 4.65
CA VAL A 16 -9.79 -17.30 3.38
C VAL A 16 -8.97 -17.94 2.28
N SER A 17 -9.62 -18.39 1.21
CA SER A 17 -8.96 -18.99 0.04
C SER A 17 -8.43 -17.97 -0.96
N LEU A 18 -9.04 -16.78 -1.02
CA LEU A 18 -8.64 -15.71 -1.92
C LEU A 18 -8.90 -14.35 -1.28
N ILE A 19 -7.88 -13.50 -1.26
CA ILE A 19 -8.00 -12.07 -0.93
C ILE A 19 -7.64 -11.29 -2.18
N VAL A 20 -8.57 -10.44 -2.64
CA VAL A 20 -8.33 -9.53 -3.76
C VAL A 20 -8.25 -8.10 -3.24
N SER A 21 -7.19 -7.40 -3.59
CA SER A 21 -7.10 -5.95 -3.36
C SER A 21 -6.92 -5.23 -4.68
N ASP A 22 -7.92 -4.42 -5.02
CA ASP A 22 -7.95 -3.66 -6.27
C ASP A 22 -7.64 -2.20 -6.01
N PHE A 23 -6.42 -1.76 -6.34
CA PHE A 23 -5.97 -0.37 -6.18
C PHE A 23 -6.09 0.22 -4.75
N VAL A 24 -6.18 -0.60 -3.69
CA VAL A 24 -6.28 -0.06 -2.31
C VAL A 24 -4.97 -0.16 -1.54
N ILE A 25 -4.10 -1.12 -1.87
CA ILE A 25 -2.87 -1.40 -1.09
C ILE A 25 -1.98 -0.17 -0.93
N HIS A 26 -1.90 0.67 -1.96
CA HIS A 26 -1.02 1.83 -1.95
C HIS A 26 -1.47 2.93 -0.97
N TRP A 27 -2.74 2.93 -0.54
CA TRP A 27 -3.26 3.86 0.47
C TRP A 27 -2.95 3.41 1.91
N PHE A 28 -2.52 2.16 2.11
CA PHE A 28 -2.14 1.70 3.44
C PHE A 28 -0.75 2.28 3.82
N PRO A 29 -0.67 3.08 4.90
CA PRO A 29 0.60 3.67 5.32
C PRO A 29 1.57 2.59 5.82
N ASP A 30 1.05 1.57 6.53
CA ASP A 30 1.83 0.45 7.04
C ASP A 30 1.52 -0.83 6.25
N LYS A 31 2.35 -1.08 5.23
CA LYS A 31 2.24 -2.26 4.35
C LYS A 31 2.61 -3.55 5.09
N SER A 32 3.57 -3.50 6.00
CA SER A 32 3.99 -4.66 6.78
C SER A 32 2.85 -5.17 7.66
N ARG A 33 2.14 -4.26 8.32
CA ARG A 33 0.94 -4.61 9.10
C ARG A 33 -0.17 -5.16 8.21
N LEU A 34 -0.44 -4.56 7.04
CA LEU A 34 -1.43 -5.08 6.11
C LEU A 34 -1.09 -6.53 5.71
N MET A 35 0.16 -6.79 5.32
CA MET A 35 0.60 -8.13 4.91
C MET A 35 0.54 -9.14 6.05
N HIS A 36 0.81 -8.72 7.29
CA HIS A 36 0.62 -9.57 8.47
C HIS A 36 -0.85 -9.97 8.68
N VAL A 37 -1.79 -9.06 8.44
CA VAL A 37 -3.24 -9.36 8.52
C VAL A 37 -3.64 -10.31 7.38
N VAL A 38 -3.19 -10.05 6.16
CA VAL A 38 -3.45 -10.90 4.99
C VAL A 38 -2.96 -12.33 5.25
N SER A 39 -1.71 -12.51 5.70
CA SER A 39 -1.14 -13.84 5.96
C SER A 39 -1.89 -14.61 7.04
N LYS A 40 -2.42 -13.91 8.05
CA LYS A 40 -3.25 -14.50 9.10
C LYS A 40 -4.62 -14.98 8.60
N LEU A 41 -5.20 -14.28 7.63
CA LEU A 41 -6.52 -14.62 7.08
C LEU A 41 -6.44 -15.78 6.08
N LEU A 42 -5.35 -15.88 5.30
CA LEU A 42 -5.20 -16.88 4.26
C LEU A 42 -5.13 -18.31 4.81
N ALA A 43 -5.88 -19.21 4.18
CA ALA A 43 -5.73 -20.65 4.36
C ALA A 43 -4.37 -21.13 3.83
N LYS A 44 -3.99 -22.38 4.15
CA LYS A 44 -2.68 -22.98 3.78
C LYS A 44 -2.29 -22.83 2.29
N ASN A 45 -3.28 -22.84 1.40
CA ASN A 45 -3.11 -22.66 -0.05
C ASN A 45 -3.88 -21.44 -0.57
N GLY A 46 -4.17 -20.48 0.30
CA GLY A 46 -4.90 -19.28 -0.08
C GLY A 46 -4.02 -18.33 -0.88
N GLU A 47 -4.62 -17.61 -1.81
CA GLU A 47 -3.92 -16.67 -2.67
C GLU A 47 -4.26 -15.22 -2.29
N PHE A 48 -3.27 -14.35 -2.42
CA PHE A 48 -3.46 -12.91 -2.34
C PHE A 48 -3.15 -12.29 -3.69
N VAL A 49 -4.17 -11.71 -4.31
CA VAL A 49 -4.04 -11.04 -5.60
C VAL A 49 -4.21 -9.53 -5.38
N ALA A 50 -3.26 -8.79 -5.91
CA ALA A 50 -3.11 -7.37 -5.65
C ALA A 50 -2.88 -6.62 -6.97
N ASN A 51 -3.82 -5.77 -7.34
CA ASN A 51 -3.60 -4.81 -8.42
C ASN A 51 -3.03 -3.53 -7.82
N TYR A 52 -1.88 -3.11 -8.36
CA TYR A 52 -1.26 -1.83 -8.03
C TYR A 52 -0.90 -1.12 -9.33
N VAL A 53 -1.28 0.15 -9.47
CA VAL A 53 -0.67 0.99 -10.51
C VAL A 53 0.68 1.44 -9.96
N ARG A 54 1.76 1.13 -10.67
CA ARG A 54 3.06 1.66 -10.27
C ARG A 54 3.14 3.11 -10.70
N THR A 55 3.79 3.94 -9.88
CA THR A 55 4.05 5.33 -10.26
C THR A 55 4.70 5.46 -11.64
N PRO A 56 5.70 4.62 -12.04
CA PRO A 56 6.20 4.61 -13.41
C PRO A 56 5.14 4.35 -14.48
N ASP A 57 4.18 3.46 -14.24
CA ASP A 57 3.11 3.15 -15.19
C ASP A 57 2.21 4.39 -15.36
N VAL A 58 1.87 5.09 -14.28
CA VAL A 58 1.13 6.37 -14.34
C VAL A 58 1.95 7.44 -15.06
N MET A 59 3.23 7.60 -14.70
CA MET A 59 4.11 8.62 -15.25
C MET A 59 4.37 8.42 -16.75
N SER A 60 4.32 7.17 -17.23
CA SER A 60 4.46 6.85 -18.66
C SER A 60 3.31 7.38 -19.52
N LEU A 61 2.12 7.58 -18.92
CA LEU A 61 0.92 8.10 -19.59
C LEU A 61 0.84 9.62 -19.59
N LEU A 62 1.72 10.30 -18.85
CA LEU A 62 1.75 11.75 -18.75
C LEU A 62 2.56 12.37 -19.90
N THR A 63 2.10 13.53 -20.37
CA THR A 63 2.91 14.38 -21.25
C THR A 63 4.10 14.97 -20.48
N ASP A 64 5.13 15.43 -21.19
CA ASP A 64 6.33 16.00 -20.56
C ASP A 64 6.04 17.24 -19.71
N GLU A 65 5.00 18.00 -20.07
CA GLU A 65 4.51 19.12 -19.25
C GLU A 65 3.83 18.63 -17.97
N GLN A 66 2.96 17.62 -18.06
CA GLN A 66 2.31 17.02 -16.88
C GLN A 66 3.33 16.38 -15.93
N LYS A 67 4.38 15.72 -16.45
CA LYS A 67 5.49 15.19 -15.65
C LYS A 67 6.23 16.30 -14.91
N ARG A 68 6.50 17.44 -15.56
CA ARG A 68 7.14 18.61 -14.92
C ARG A 68 6.30 19.17 -13.77
N GLN A 69 4.99 19.36 -13.99
CA GLN A 69 4.06 19.83 -12.96
C GLN A 69 3.96 18.84 -11.78
N TYR A 70 3.99 17.52 -12.05
CA TYR A 70 3.98 16.49 -11.00
C TYR A 70 5.30 16.40 -10.23
N ASN A 71 6.45 16.49 -10.91
CA ASN A 71 7.76 16.48 -10.24
C ASN A 71 7.91 17.67 -9.28
N ILE A 72 7.34 18.83 -9.60
CA ILE A 72 7.31 20.00 -8.71
C ILE A 72 6.44 19.73 -7.47
N LYS A 73 5.31 19.01 -7.61
CA LYS A 73 4.44 18.65 -6.48
C LYS A 73 4.96 17.47 -5.64
N LEU A 74 5.68 16.53 -6.26
CA LEU A 74 6.32 15.38 -5.60
C LEU A 74 7.69 15.72 -4.99
N GLN A 75 8.30 16.87 -5.34
CA GLN A 75 9.37 17.50 -4.55
C GLN A 75 8.84 18.07 -3.22
N THR A 76 8.09 17.24 -2.49
CA THR A 76 8.01 17.34 -1.04
C THR A 76 9.42 17.01 -0.54
N LYS A 77 10.04 17.95 0.18
CA LYS A 77 11.42 17.99 0.67
C LYS A 77 12.12 16.63 0.76
N SER A 78 13.33 16.53 0.22
CA SER A 78 14.19 15.35 0.41
C SER A 78 14.35 15.03 1.91
N GLU A 79 14.62 13.79 2.26
CA GLU A 79 14.85 13.37 3.66
C GLU A 79 15.93 14.24 4.35
N SER A 80 16.93 14.70 3.58
CA SER A 80 17.93 15.69 4.03
C SER A 80 17.34 17.06 4.35
N GLN A 81 16.39 17.56 3.54
CA GLN A 81 15.69 18.83 3.77
C GLN A 81 14.67 18.74 4.90
N GLN A 82 14.18 17.55 5.25
CA GLN A 82 13.31 17.33 6.42
C GLN A 82 14.12 17.24 7.72
N LEU A 83 15.34 16.71 7.67
CA LEU A 83 16.24 16.60 8.83
C LEU A 83 16.83 17.95 9.26
N ASP A 84 17.08 18.87 8.34
CA ASP A 84 17.58 20.21 8.65
C ASP A 84 16.53 21.11 9.33
N GLU A 85 15.23 20.79 9.23
CA GLU A 85 14.15 21.57 9.87
C GLU A 85 13.82 21.09 11.30
N ILE A 86 14.40 19.97 11.74
CA ILE A 86 14.21 19.40 13.09
C ILE A 86 15.36 19.79 14.04
N ARG A 87 16.40 20.47 13.55
CA ARG A 87 17.52 21.00 14.34
C ARG A 87 17.33 22.47 14.67
#